data_AF-A0A1L9Q4P1-F1
#
_entry.id   AF-A0A1L9Q4P1-F1
#
_cell.length_a   1.000
_cell.length_b   1.000
_cell.length_c   1.000
_cell.angle_alpha   90.00
_cell.angle_beta   90.00
_cell.angle_gamma   90.00
#
_symmetry.space_group_name_H-M   'P 1'
#
loop_
_entity.id
_entity.type
_entity.pdbx_description
1 polymer ?
#
loop_
_entity_poly.entity_id
_entity_poly.type
_entity_poly.pdbx_seq_one_letter_code
_entity_poly.pdbx_strand_id
1 'polypeptide(L)'
;MFSILRSSDPPRTRNAENNPISYEGGRSSVTFSAPGSHYIMTHRIPPTSKENGVSIIQPPFHYHIYQDEFFHVRSGKGHFYRGVEKEPFAILSDEPGGQTTASVKAGNYHRFENATETRDLVVDIHLSPESYENEQQFFRNFFGYLDDCKMAKREPSIFQLLVFLHSADTPLAVPLPWEFLGRVASRILLTSAAYWGRAFLHKRRVPYVADPTYLQTLDLWIPSHDIEGLATAADSSAGIPCREGPWIVYIHGGAWRDPLVDSSSFEAAALRLLERTRQEGRPSVAGVASLNYRLSQHPLHPTHPSPPHDPEAPVDAARTAKHPDHICDVLKGLSYLKKIGALGMGYILAGHSCGAMLAFQAAMDQTRWALDRTISLEKPQVIVGLNGLYDLPRFLLRPDETHSDMAPIYDAFTRGAFGQDKEVWASACPTAVEDWGAEWPEGRKVVLSQSHTDELVPYSQTERMKLHLTSRAATRLKVQEVAATGKHNEMWQSPEELVQILLAEVESFEQLH
;
A
#
# COMPACT_ATOMS: atom_id res chain seq x y z
N MET A 1 -16.80 -6.43 -1.04
CA MET A 1 -17.46 -5.31 -0.32
C MET A 1 -16.52 -4.66 0.73
N PHE A 2 -15.22 -4.51 0.41
CA PHE A 2 -14.20 -3.97 1.32
C PHE A 2 -13.41 -2.79 0.73
N SER A 3 -13.97 -2.11 -0.28
CA SER A 3 -13.37 -0.94 -0.95
C SER A 3 -13.18 0.29 -0.03
N ILE A 4 -13.72 0.23 1.20
CA ILE A 4 -13.62 1.28 2.22
C ILE A 4 -12.26 1.21 2.96
N LEU A 5 -11.48 0.14 2.77
CA LEU A 5 -10.30 -0.15 3.58
C LEU A 5 -9.00 0.57 3.17
N ARG A 6 -8.95 1.37 2.08
CA ARG A 6 -7.94 2.41 1.78
C ARG A 6 -7.99 2.79 0.29
N SER A 7 -8.39 4.03 -0.02
CA SER A 7 -8.09 4.68 -1.30
C SER A 7 -6.58 4.93 -1.40
N SER A 8 -6.01 4.93 -2.61
CA SER A 8 -4.61 5.32 -2.81
C SER A 8 -4.38 6.76 -2.36
N ASP A 9 -3.34 6.99 -1.54
CA ASP A 9 -3.02 8.33 -1.05
C ASP A 9 -2.88 9.31 -2.24
N PRO A 10 -3.40 10.54 -2.09
CA PRO A 10 -3.25 11.56 -3.12
C PRO A 10 -1.76 11.98 -3.25
N PRO A 11 -1.36 12.54 -4.41
CA PRO A 11 -0.06 13.20 -4.53
C PRO A 11 0.10 14.24 -3.41
N ARG A 12 1.20 14.15 -2.66
CA ARG A 12 1.41 14.99 -1.48
C ARG A 12 1.95 16.36 -1.82
N THR A 13 1.31 17.41 -1.32
CA THR A 13 1.83 18.77 -1.42
C THR A 13 2.95 18.99 -0.39
N ARG A 14 4.09 19.55 -0.83
CA ARG A 14 5.20 19.88 0.07
C ARG A 14 4.87 21.15 0.86
N ASN A 15 4.41 20.97 2.11
CA ASN A 15 4.05 22.06 3.02
C ASN A 15 4.92 22.13 4.28
N ALA A 16 6.09 21.46 4.31
CA ALA A 16 6.91 21.38 5.52
C ALA A 16 7.43 22.74 6.02
N GLU A 17 7.83 23.63 5.10
CA GLU A 17 8.47 24.92 5.41
C GLU A 17 7.52 26.12 5.26
N ASN A 18 6.28 25.89 4.80
CA ASN A 18 5.35 26.97 4.47
C ASN A 18 4.75 27.60 5.74
N ASN A 19 4.80 28.93 5.84
CA ASN A 19 4.05 29.71 6.82
C ASN A 19 3.70 31.07 6.20
N PRO A 20 2.45 31.34 5.82
CA PRO A 20 1.25 30.54 6.08
C PRO A 20 1.23 29.20 5.32
N ILE A 21 0.59 28.20 5.92
CA ILE A 21 0.18 27.00 5.21
C ILE A 21 -1.09 27.35 4.42
N SER A 22 -1.03 27.23 3.10
CA SER A 22 -2.15 27.51 2.22
C SER A 22 -2.83 26.21 1.80
N TYR A 23 -4.16 26.21 1.81
CA TYR A 23 -4.99 25.09 1.38
C TYR A 23 -6.03 25.55 0.35
N GLU A 24 -6.67 24.61 -0.34
CA GLU A 24 -7.79 24.85 -1.24
C GLU A 24 -7.47 25.87 -2.34
N GLY A 25 -6.26 25.77 -2.90
CA GLY A 25 -5.75 26.72 -3.89
C GLY A 25 -5.50 28.13 -3.32
N GLY A 26 -5.21 28.24 -2.02
CA GLY A 26 -4.98 29.51 -1.32
C GLY A 26 -6.23 30.20 -0.79
N ARG A 27 -7.41 29.56 -0.89
CA ARG A 27 -8.68 30.09 -0.37
C ARG A 27 -8.75 30.05 1.15
N SER A 28 -8.06 29.09 1.77
CA SER A 28 -7.96 28.97 3.22
C SER A 28 -6.51 28.82 3.66
N SER A 29 -6.21 29.19 4.90
CA SER A 29 -4.84 29.12 5.42
C SER A 29 -4.77 29.05 6.93
N VAL A 30 -3.66 28.49 7.43
CA VAL A 30 -3.26 28.56 8.84
C VAL A 30 -1.87 29.20 8.92
N THR A 31 -1.74 30.25 9.73
CA THR A 31 -0.47 30.94 9.97
C THR A 31 -0.04 30.69 11.40
N PHE A 32 1.21 30.30 11.63
CA PHE A 32 1.78 30.11 12.96
C PHE A 32 2.61 31.32 13.40
N SER A 33 2.37 31.79 14.62
CA SER A 33 3.19 32.79 15.32
C SER A 33 4.36 32.11 16.03
N ALA A 34 5.30 32.88 16.59
CA ALA A 34 6.37 32.31 17.40
C ALA A 34 5.82 31.61 18.68
N PRO A 35 6.52 30.59 19.22
CA PRO A 35 6.15 29.94 20.49
C PRO A 35 5.94 30.94 21.62
N GLY A 36 4.96 30.68 22.50
CA GLY A 36 4.60 31.57 23.62
C GLY A 36 3.90 32.87 23.22
N SER A 37 3.49 33.02 21.95
CA SER A 37 2.63 34.12 21.52
C SER A 37 1.24 34.00 22.16
N HIS A 38 0.61 35.15 22.45
CA HIS A 38 -0.75 35.17 23.02
C HIS A 38 -1.78 34.41 22.15
N TYR A 39 -1.57 34.41 20.82
CA TYR A 39 -2.25 33.52 19.89
C TYR A 39 -1.21 32.87 18.98
N ILE A 40 -1.19 31.54 18.99
CA ILE A 40 -0.15 30.74 18.33
C ILE A 40 -0.48 30.46 16.88
N MET A 41 -1.76 30.48 16.51
CA MET A 41 -2.19 30.23 15.14
C MET A 41 -3.33 31.15 14.74
N THR A 42 -3.33 31.57 13.47
CA THR A 42 -4.41 32.35 12.86
C THR A 42 -4.99 31.55 11.70
N HIS A 43 -6.28 31.23 11.78
CA HIS A 43 -7.04 30.55 10.74
C HIS A 43 -7.76 31.57 9.87
N ARG A 44 -7.71 31.38 8.55
CA ARG A 44 -8.49 32.14 7.57
C ARG A 44 -9.42 31.18 6.85
N ILE A 45 -10.71 31.23 7.18
CA ILE A 45 -11.75 30.30 6.73
C ILE A 45 -12.70 31.02 5.76
N PRO A 46 -12.76 30.61 4.48
CA PRO A 46 -13.65 31.24 3.52
C PRO A 46 -15.13 30.88 3.76
N PRO A 47 -16.08 31.67 3.22
CA PRO A 47 -17.49 31.32 3.22
C PRO A 47 -17.77 29.96 2.57
N THR A 48 -18.76 29.25 3.11
CA THR A 48 -19.31 28.05 2.46
C THR A 48 -20.05 28.46 1.19
N SER A 49 -19.74 27.80 0.07
CA SER A 49 -20.37 28.10 -1.23
C SER A 49 -20.81 26.82 -1.94
N LYS A 50 -21.75 26.93 -2.88
CA LYS A 50 -22.20 25.80 -3.70
C LYS A 50 -21.08 25.18 -4.54
N GLU A 51 -20.14 26.01 -5.00
CA GLU A 51 -19.03 25.57 -5.86
C GLU A 51 -17.97 24.80 -5.07
N ASN A 52 -17.60 25.29 -3.88
CA ASN A 52 -16.43 24.79 -3.17
C ASN A 52 -16.75 23.99 -1.90
N GLY A 53 -18.02 23.97 -1.48
CA GLY A 53 -18.47 23.35 -0.25
C GLY A 53 -17.94 24.06 1.00
N VAL A 54 -17.93 23.31 2.10
CA VAL A 54 -17.34 23.72 3.39
C VAL A 54 -15.81 23.64 3.28
N SER A 55 -15.11 24.61 3.88
CA SER A 55 -13.65 24.62 3.92
C SER A 55 -13.12 23.45 4.76
N ILE A 56 -12.04 22.81 4.31
CA ILE A 56 -11.44 21.67 5.02
C ILE A 56 -10.88 22.04 6.40
N ILE A 57 -10.51 23.31 6.62
CA ILE A 57 -10.00 23.80 7.90
C ILE A 57 -11.11 24.27 8.86
N GLN A 58 -12.37 24.18 8.43
CA GLN A 58 -13.51 24.33 9.33
C GLN A 58 -13.64 23.02 10.13
N PRO A 59 -13.36 23.03 11.44
CA PRO A 59 -13.25 21.78 12.18
C PRO A 59 -14.63 21.14 12.35
N PRO A 60 -14.73 19.80 12.23
CA PRO A 60 -15.92 19.07 12.68
C PRO A 60 -16.02 19.14 14.21
N PHE A 61 -17.08 18.57 14.79
CA PHE A 61 -17.13 18.39 16.23
C PHE A 61 -15.96 17.50 16.70
N HIS A 62 -15.10 18.06 17.55
CA HIS A 62 -13.90 17.42 18.05
C HIS A 62 -13.65 17.79 19.51
N TYR A 63 -12.81 17.00 20.18
CA TYR A 63 -12.38 17.24 21.56
C TYR A 63 -10.92 17.69 21.61
N HIS A 64 -10.64 18.68 22.46
CA HIS A 64 -9.34 18.83 23.10
C HIS A 64 -9.44 18.24 24.51
N ILE A 65 -8.77 17.12 24.78
CA ILE A 65 -8.95 16.39 26.06
C ILE A 65 -8.24 17.08 27.21
N TYR A 66 -7.06 17.63 26.94
CA TYR A 66 -6.18 18.20 27.96
C TYR A 66 -5.88 19.69 27.76
N GLN A 67 -6.40 20.30 26.68
CA GLN A 67 -6.14 21.68 26.33
C GLN A 67 -7.42 22.50 26.37
N ASP A 68 -7.36 23.67 27.02
CA ASP A 68 -8.33 24.73 26.86
C ASP A 68 -8.05 25.47 25.54
N GLU A 69 -9.09 25.88 24.83
CA GLU A 69 -8.97 26.60 23.56
C GLU A 69 -9.57 28.00 23.67
N PHE A 70 -8.85 29.00 23.17
CA PHE A 70 -9.22 30.41 23.23
C PHE A 70 -9.28 30.98 21.83
N PHE A 71 -10.33 31.74 21.55
CA PHE A 71 -10.62 32.31 20.23
C PHE A 71 -10.62 33.83 20.29
N HIS A 72 -10.10 34.46 19.25
CA HIS A 72 -10.28 35.88 18.97
C HIS A 72 -10.55 36.14 17.49
N VAL A 73 -11.73 36.65 17.16
CA VAL A 73 -12.08 37.00 15.78
C VAL A 73 -11.48 38.36 15.42
N ARG A 74 -10.57 38.35 14.44
CA ARG A 74 -9.97 39.55 13.84
C ARG A 74 -10.86 40.14 12.74
N SER A 75 -11.49 39.28 11.96
CA SER A 75 -12.38 39.70 10.87
C SER A 75 -13.45 38.68 10.57
N GLY A 76 -14.61 39.17 10.10
CA GLY A 76 -15.77 38.36 9.76
C GLY A 76 -16.62 38.01 10.98
N LYS A 77 -17.47 36.99 10.83
CA LYS A 77 -18.39 36.50 11.87
C LYS A 77 -18.37 34.98 11.89
N GLY A 78 -18.30 34.41 13.09
CA GLY A 78 -18.26 32.97 13.30
C GLY A 78 -19.29 32.51 14.33
N HIS A 79 -19.89 31.35 14.08
CA HIS A 79 -20.74 30.65 15.04
C HIS A 79 -19.94 29.55 15.74
N PHE A 80 -19.98 29.53 17.08
CA PHE A 80 -19.24 28.58 17.90
C PHE A 80 -20.24 27.70 18.64
N TYR A 81 -20.14 26.39 18.44
CA TYR A 81 -21.06 25.39 18.98
C TYR A 81 -20.33 24.52 20.00
N ARG A 82 -21.02 24.12 21.06
CA ARG A 82 -20.53 23.15 22.04
C ARG A 82 -21.62 22.14 22.35
N GLY A 83 -21.25 20.90 22.62
CA GLY A 83 -22.24 19.88 22.97
C GLY A 83 -23.15 19.48 21.80
N VAL A 84 -24.33 18.92 22.13
CA VAL A 84 -25.34 18.47 21.16
C VAL A 84 -26.34 19.57 20.79
N GLU A 85 -26.15 20.78 21.32
CA GLU A 85 -27.08 21.89 21.12
C GLU A 85 -27.02 22.40 19.67
N LYS A 86 -28.20 22.74 19.13
CA LYS A 86 -28.32 23.26 17.76
C LYS A 86 -27.91 24.73 17.65
N GLU A 87 -28.00 25.46 18.75
CA GLU A 87 -27.69 26.89 18.79
C GLU A 87 -26.21 27.11 19.15
N PRO A 88 -25.56 28.16 18.61
CA PRO A 88 -24.21 28.49 18.99
C PRO A 88 -24.18 29.03 20.42
N PHE A 89 -23.18 28.62 21.19
CA PHE A 89 -22.96 29.15 22.52
C PHE A 89 -22.34 30.55 22.50
N ALA A 90 -21.67 30.90 21.39
CA ALA A 90 -21.09 32.20 21.16
C ALA A 90 -21.17 32.54 19.66
N ILE A 91 -21.47 33.81 19.38
CA ILE A 91 -21.43 34.39 18.04
C ILE A 91 -20.34 35.45 18.10
N LEU A 92 -19.20 35.18 17.46
CA LEU A 92 -18.08 36.11 17.46
C LEU A 92 -18.04 36.92 16.17
N SER A 93 -17.79 38.23 16.25
CA SER A 93 -17.76 39.10 15.07
C SER A 93 -16.86 40.31 15.24
N ASP A 94 -16.32 40.80 14.14
CA ASP A 94 -15.61 42.09 14.05
C ASP A 94 -16.53 43.32 13.98
N GLU A 95 -17.86 43.13 14.04
CA GLU A 95 -18.85 44.20 14.01
C GLU A 95 -18.84 45.05 15.29
N PRO A 96 -19.10 46.37 15.21
CA PRO A 96 -19.12 47.25 16.38
C PRO A 96 -20.09 46.75 17.47
N GLY A 97 -19.58 46.54 18.68
CA GLY A 97 -20.36 46.05 19.83
C GLY A 97 -20.58 44.53 19.85
N GLY A 98 -20.04 43.79 18.89
CA GLY A 98 -20.05 42.32 18.87
C GLY A 98 -19.06 41.70 19.87
N GLN A 99 -19.33 40.47 20.28
CA GLN A 99 -18.38 39.67 21.06
C GLN A 99 -17.22 39.27 20.14
N THR A 100 -15.97 39.49 20.54
CA THR A 100 -14.79 39.15 19.71
C THR A 100 -14.01 37.96 20.22
N THR A 101 -14.27 37.50 21.46
CA THR A 101 -13.53 36.41 22.10
C THR A 101 -14.45 35.38 22.74
N ALA A 102 -14.02 34.13 22.73
CA ALA A 102 -14.65 33.04 23.48
C ALA A 102 -13.58 32.02 23.89
N SER A 103 -13.95 31.10 24.77
CA SER A 103 -13.09 29.98 25.15
C SER A 103 -13.89 28.70 25.35
N VAL A 104 -13.28 27.56 25.08
CA VAL A 104 -13.81 26.23 25.37
C VAL A 104 -12.86 25.53 26.34
N LYS A 105 -13.42 24.96 27.41
CA LYS A 105 -12.66 24.19 28.39
C LYS A 105 -12.35 22.78 27.89
N ALA A 106 -11.19 22.26 28.27
CA ALA A 106 -10.77 20.90 27.98
C ALA A 106 -11.87 19.87 28.29
N GLY A 107 -11.99 18.87 27.44
CA GLY A 107 -12.99 17.80 27.50
C GLY A 107 -14.36 18.17 26.93
N ASN A 108 -14.61 19.42 26.54
CA ASN A 108 -15.86 19.81 25.88
C ASN A 108 -15.67 19.79 24.37
N TYR A 109 -16.45 18.94 23.69
CA TYR A 109 -16.40 18.94 22.23
C TYR A 109 -17.14 20.14 21.67
N HIS A 110 -16.57 20.67 20.61
CA HIS A 110 -17.04 21.89 20.01
C HIS A 110 -16.67 21.91 18.53
N ARG A 111 -17.25 22.87 17.82
CA ARG A 111 -16.89 23.23 16.44
C ARG A 111 -17.15 24.72 16.25
N PHE A 112 -16.58 25.29 15.20
CA PHE A 112 -16.93 26.62 14.77
C PHE A 112 -16.95 26.72 13.26
N GLU A 113 -17.69 27.69 12.73
CA GLU A 113 -17.88 27.87 11.30
C GLU A 113 -17.93 29.35 10.92
N ASN A 114 -17.58 29.64 9.67
CA ASN A 114 -17.77 30.97 9.10
C ASN A 114 -19.27 31.20 8.87
N ALA A 115 -19.81 32.22 9.54
CA ALA A 115 -21.22 32.60 9.49
C ALA A 115 -21.50 33.76 8.51
N THR A 116 -20.51 34.17 7.72
CA THR A 116 -20.65 35.18 6.67
C THR A 116 -20.66 34.53 5.29
N GLU A 117 -21.40 35.14 4.36
CA GLU A 117 -21.52 34.65 2.98
C GLU A 117 -20.44 35.22 2.06
N THR A 118 -19.83 36.35 2.43
CA THR A 118 -18.96 37.14 1.52
C THR A 118 -17.57 37.44 2.06
N ARG A 119 -17.31 37.26 3.37
CA ARG A 119 -16.04 37.60 4.00
C ARG A 119 -15.38 36.35 4.58
N ASP A 120 -14.05 36.34 4.63
CA ASP A 120 -13.34 35.28 5.35
C ASP A 120 -13.52 35.50 6.86
N LEU A 121 -13.72 34.41 7.60
CA LEU A 121 -13.56 34.41 9.05
C LEU A 121 -12.07 34.30 9.35
N VAL A 122 -11.51 35.33 9.96
CA VAL A 122 -10.12 35.33 10.45
C VAL A 122 -10.15 35.22 11.96
N VAL A 123 -9.71 34.08 12.48
CA VAL A 123 -9.75 33.77 13.91
C VAL A 123 -8.37 33.38 14.40
N ASP A 124 -7.94 34.05 15.46
CA ASP A 124 -6.76 33.71 16.24
C ASP A 124 -7.12 32.66 17.29
N ILE A 125 -6.26 31.66 17.43
CA ILE A 125 -6.46 30.51 18.32
C ILE A 125 -5.24 30.33 19.23
N HIS A 126 -5.51 30.05 20.49
CA HIS A 126 -4.53 29.63 21.46
C HIS A 126 -4.99 28.36 22.20
N LEU A 127 -4.09 27.39 22.35
CA LEU A 127 -4.30 26.16 23.09
C LEU A 127 -3.44 26.16 24.35
N SER A 128 -4.03 25.83 25.50
CA SER A 128 -3.33 25.80 26.80
C SER A 128 -3.53 24.44 27.50
N PRO A 129 -2.46 23.69 27.80
CA PRO A 129 -1.06 24.03 27.57
C PRO A 129 -0.67 23.99 26.09
N GLU A 130 0.27 24.86 25.70
CA GLU A 130 0.78 24.95 24.32
C GLU A 130 1.60 23.72 23.95
N SER A 131 1.37 23.19 22.74
CA SER A 131 2.10 22.04 22.17
C SER A 131 2.61 22.38 20.77
N TYR A 132 3.37 23.49 20.67
CA TYR A 132 3.67 24.21 19.43
C TYR A 132 4.12 23.32 18.25
N GLU A 133 5.11 22.44 18.45
CA GLU A 133 5.63 21.57 17.39
C GLU A 133 4.61 20.51 16.96
N ASN A 134 3.90 19.91 17.91
CA ASN A 134 2.89 18.88 17.63
C ASN A 134 1.69 19.49 16.89
N GLU A 135 1.29 20.71 17.25
CA GLU A 135 0.21 21.43 16.59
C GLU A 135 0.60 21.73 15.14
N GLN A 136 1.78 22.31 14.89
CA GLN A 136 2.27 22.51 13.53
C GLN A 136 2.31 21.21 12.71
N GLN A 137 2.81 20.12 13.31
CA GLN A 137 2.86 18.82 12.67
C GLN A 137 1.45 18.31 12.33
N PHE A 138 0.49 18.45 13.24
CA PHE A 138 -0.90 18.06 13.01
C PHE A 138 -1.49 18.83 11.83
N PHE A 139 -1.39 20.16 11.82
CA PHE A 139 -2.00 20.97 10.77
C PHE A 139 -1.38 20.68 9.39
N ARG A 140 -0.05 20.53 9.32
CA ARG A 140 0.67 20.18 8.09
C ARG A 140 0.27 18.81 7.54
N ASN A 141 0.04 17.83 8.42
CA ASN A 141 -0.23 16.46 8.00
C ASN A 141 -1.72 16.19 7.78
N PHE A 142 -2.58 16.54 8.75
CA PHE A 142 -4.01 16.27 8.71
C PHE A 142 -4.72 17.09 7.64
N PHE A 143 -4.62 18.42 7.70
CA PHE A 143 -5.26 19.29 6.71
C PHE A 143 -4.53 19.27 5.38
N GLY A 144 -3.21 19.05 5.36
CA GLY A 144 -2.48 18.78 4.13
C GLY A 144 -3.02 17.54 3.39
N TYR A 145 -3.25 16.43 4.11
CA TYR A 145 -3.85 15.24 3.52
C TYR A 145 -5.28 15.46 3.01
N LEU A 146 -6.12 16.19 3.76
CA LEU A 146 -7.46 16.56 3.31
C LEU A 146 -7.43 17.42 2.05
N ASP A 147 -6.48 18.36 1.97
CA ASP A 147 -6.30 19.23 0.80
C ASP A 147 -5.85 18.42 -0.43
N ASP A 148 -4.84 17.57 -0.25
CA ASP A 148 -4.34 16.67 -1.30
C ASP A 148 -5.48 15.76 -1.82
N CYS A 149 -6.32 15.22 -0.92
CA CYS A 149 -7.49 14.43 -1.29
C CYS A 149 -8.50 15.24 -2.10
N LYS A 150 -8.80 16.48 -1.66
CA LYS A 150 -9.73 17.38 -2.34
C LYS A 150 -9.22 17.77 -3.72
N MET A 151 -7.94 18.10 -3.86
CA MET A 151 -7.28 18.41 -5.13
C MET A 151 -7.30 17.21 -6.08
N ALA A 152 -7.06 16.00 -5.55
CA ALA A 152 -7.11 14.76 -6.33
C ALA A 152 -8.53 14.25 -6.63
N LYS A 153 -9.58 14.94 -6.16
CA LYS A 153 -10.99 14.52 -6.24
C LYS A 153 -11.21 13.10 -5.68
N ARG A 154 -10.61 12.81 -4.53
CA ARG A 154 -10.67 11.51 -3.85
C ARG A 154 -11.26 11.65 -2.45
N GLU A 155 -11.95 10.61 -2.02
CA GLU A 155 -12.41 10.52 -0.63
C GLU A 155 -11.22 10.19 0.30
N PRO A 156 -11.08 10.93 1.42
CA PRO A 156 -10.02 10.69 2.39
C PRO A 156 -10.28 9.39 3.16
N SER A 157 -9.21 8.65 3.47
CA SER A 157 -9.30 7.44 4.28
C SER A 157 -9.60 7.78 5.73
N ILE A 158 -10.72 7.28 6.25
CA ILE A 158 -11.09 7.45 7.67
C ILE A 158 -10.03 6.91 8.62
N PHE A 159 -9.34 5.82 8.25
CA PHE A 159 -8.25 5.26 9.06
C PHE A 159 -7.03 6.18 9.10
N GLN A 160 -6.66 6.77 7.97
CA GLN A 160 -5.54 7.72 7.90
C GLN A 160 -5.86 8.99 8.70
N LEU A 161 -7.08 9.50 8.58
CA LEU A 161 -7.56 10.63 9.39
C LEU A 161 -7.48 10.30 10.89
N LEU A 162 -7.91 9.11 11.30
CA LEU A 162 -7.88 8.69 12.71
C LEU A 162 -6.46 8.45 13.22
N VAL A 163 -5.50 8.08 12.37
CA VAL A 163 -4.07 8.02 12.74
C VAL A 163 -3.54 9.42 13.07
N PHE A 164 -3.81 10.41 12.22
CA PHE A 164 -3.41 11.81 12.47
C PHE A 164 -4.08 12.40 13.71
N LEU A 165 -5.40 12.20 13.85
CA LEU A 165 -6.15 12.63 15.03
C LEU A 165 -5.64 11.98 16.31
N HIS A 166 -5.20 10.72 16.23
CA HIS A 166 -4.61 10.05 17.38
C HIS A 166 -3.21 10.59 17.70
N SER A 167 -2.40 10.98 16.71
CA SER A 167 -1.09 11.60 16.97
C SER A 167 -1.21 12.95 17.68
N ALA A 168 -2.29 13.69 17.43
CA ALA A 168 -2.57 14.98 18.05
C ALA A 168 -3.54 14.90 19.25
N ASP A 169 -3.87 13.70 19.71
CA ASP A 169 -4.85 13.43 20.78
C ASP A 169 -6.17 14.23 20.66
N THR A 170 -6.68 14.34 19.43
CA THR A 170 -7.87 15.15 19.08
C THR A 170 -9.00 14.24 18.56
N PRO A 171 -9.81 13.60 19.43
CA PRO A 171 -10.90 12.73 18.99
C PRO A 171 -12.02 13.47 18.26
N LEU A 172 -12.55 12.88 17.19
CA LEU A 172 -13.85 13.29 16.64
C LEU A 172 -14.96 12.93 17.61
N ALA A 173 -15.91 13.84 17.78
CA ALA A 173 -16.99 13.63 18.73
C ALA A 173 -18.05 12.68 18.18
N VAL A 174 -18.36 11.64 18.95
CA VAL A 174 -19.52 10.78 18.77
C VAL A 174 -20.67 11.38 19.59
N PRO A 175 -21.68 12.01 18.96
CA PRO A 175 -22.75 12.68 19.69
C PRO A 175 -23.66 11.63 20.34
N LEU A 176 -23.53 11.46 21.65
CA LEU A 176 -24.39 10.61 22.47
C LEU A 176 -25.13 11.46 23.50
N PRO A 177 -26.37 11.08 23.90
CA PRO A 177 -27.16 11.85 24.88
C PRO A 177 -26.47 12.08 26.22
N TRP A 178 -25.53 11.21 26.59
CA TRP A 178 -24.72 11.35 27.81
C TRP A 178 -23.28 11.68 27.43
N GLU A 179 -22.83 12.88 27.81
CA GLU A 179 -21.51 13.40 27.44
C GLU A 179 -20.35 12.47 27.84
N PHE A 180 -20.45 11.83 29.02
CA PHE A 180 -19.46 10.85 29.46
C PHE A 180 -19.36 9.66 28.50
N LEU A 181 -20.50 9.08 28.10
CA LEU A 181 -20.52 7.99 27.13
C LEU A 181 -20.02 8.45 25.77
N GLY A 182 -20.36 9.67 25.35
CA GLY A 182 -19.84 10.30 24.13
C GLY A 182 -18.32 10.36 24.13
N ARG A 183 -17.72 10.83 25.23
CA ARG A 183 -16.25 10.88 25.39
C ARG A 183 -15.62 9.50 25.32
N VAL A 184 -16.16 8.52 26.04
CA VAL A 184 -15.65 7.14 26.04
C VAL A 184 -15.77 6.50 24.65
N ALA A 185 -16.92 6.63 23.99
CA ALA A 185 -17.15 6.10 22.65
C ALA A 185 -16.20 6.75 21.62
N SER A 186 -16.02 8.07 21.70
CA SER A 186 -15.08 8.81 20.84
C SER A 186 -13.63 8.34 21.05
N ARG A 187 -13.25 8.06 22.31
CA ARG A 187 -11.91 7.54 22.65
C ARG A 187 -11.69 6.11 22.15
N ILE A 188 -12.70 5.24 22.30
CA ILE A 188 -12.66 3.87 21.79
C ILE A 188 -12.55 3.90 20.27
N LEU A 189 -13.38 4.70 19.58
CA LEU A 189 -13.32 4.85 18.12
C LEU A 189 -11.93 5.31 17.66
N LEU A 190 -11.39 6.38 18.26
CA LEU A 190 -10.06 6.90 17.94
C LEU A 190 -8.98 5.84 18.16
N THR A 191 -8.98 5.20 19.33
CA THR A 191 -7.94 4.25 19.73
C THR A 191 -8.00 2.98 18.88
N SER A 192 -9.20 2.41 18.69
CA SER A 192 -9.39 1.20 17.88
C SER A 192 -9.05 1.46 16.41
N ALA A 193 -9.57 2.53 15.80
CA ALA A 193 -9.31 2.79 14.39
C ALA A 193 -7.86 3.22 14.12
N ALA A 194 -7.25 4.00 14.99
CA ALA A 194 -5.83 4.34 14.88
C ALA A 194 -4.93 3.12 15.19
N TYR A 195 -5.35 2.23 16.09
CA TYR A 195 -4.71 0.92 16.29
C TYR A 195 -4.79 0.09 15.01
N TRP A 196 -5.95 -0.04 14.36
CA TRP A 196 -6.04 -0.72 13.06
C TRP A 196 -5.22 -0.03 11.96
N GLY A 197 -5.14 1.31 11.99
CA GLY A 197 -4.29 2.11 11.12
C GLY A 197 -2.79 1.81 11.29
N ARG A 198 -2.34 1.65 12.55
CA ARG A 198 -0.93 1.43 12.93
C ARG A 198 -0.51 -0.04 13.02
N ALA A 199 -1.43 -0.94 13.37
CA ALA A 199 -1.19 -2.38 13.54
C ALA A 199 -0.78 -3.05 12.23
N PHE A 200 -1.08 -2.41 11.10
CA PHE A 200 -0.59 -2.76 9.78
C PHE A 200 -0.07 -1.50 9.11
N LEU A 201 1.25 -1.34 9.09
CA LEU A 201 1.92 -0.43 8.15
C LEU A 201 1.76 -1.04 6.76
N HIS A 202 0.56 -0.90 6.21
CA HIS A 202 0.24 -1.26 4.84
C HIS A 202 0.43 -0.03 3.95
N LYS A 203 1.57 0.04 3.25
CA LYS A 203 1.85 1.06 2.24
C LYS A 203 1.46 0.50 0.87
N ARG A 204 0.43 1.09 0.26
CA ARG A 204 -0.04 0.70 -1.08
C ARG A 204 0.69 1.45 -2.18
N ARG A 205 0.89 0.80 -3.33
CA ARG A 205 1.38 1.39 -4.57
C ARG A 205 2.66 2.23 -4.39
N VAL A 206 3.57 1.73 -3.58
CA VAL A 206 4.89 2.33 -3.37
C VAL A 206 5.67 2.20 -4.68
N PRO A 207 6.06 3.31 -5.33
CA PRO A 207 6.83 3.24 -6.56
C PRO A 207 8.25 2.74 -6.29
N TYR A 208 8.75 1.85 -7.14
CA TYR A 208 10.10 1.29 -7.01
C TYR A 208 11.09 1.79 -8.09
N VAL A 209 10.66 2.75 -8.92
CA VAL A 209 11.49 3.48 -9.90
C VAL A 209 11.21 4.98 -9.82
N ALA A 210 12.10 5.82 -10.36
CA ALA A 210 12.01 7.28 -10.29
C ALA A 210 10.81 7.86 -11.06
N ASP A 211 10.57 7.38 -12.27
CA ASP A 211 9.44 7.77 -13.13
C ASP A 211 8.50 6.58 -13.34
N PRO A 212 7.69 6.21 -12.33
CA PRO A 212 6.89 5.00 -12.35
C PRO A 212 5.64 5.15 -13.22
N THR A 213 5.30 4.09 -13.96
CA THR A 213 3.90 3.86 -14.36
C THR A 213 3.08 3.39 -13.15
N TYR A 214 1.75 3.37 -13.27
CA TYR A 214 0.87 2.87 -12.20
C TYR A 214 1.05 1.37 -11.90
N LEU A 215 1.78 0.63 -12.75
CA LEU A 215 2.14 -0.78 -12.58
C LEU A 215 3.58 -1.00 -12.11
N GLN A 216 4.37 0.07 -11.94
CA GLN A 216 5.72 -0.02 -11.38
C GLN A 216 5.74 0.33 -9.90
N THR A 217 4.89 -0.40 -9.17
CA THR A 217 4.64 -0.18 -7.76
C THR A 217 4.59 -1.49 -6.99
N LEU A 218 4.65 -1.41 -5.67
CA LEU A 218 4.45 -2.57 -4.79
C LEU A 218 3.61 -2.20 -3.57
N ASP A 219 3.02 -3.20 -2.95
CA ASP A 219 2.35 -3.08 -1.67
C ASP A 219 3.25 -3.69 -0.57
N LEU A 220 3.37 -3.01 0.57
CA LEU A 220 4.16 -3.46 1.73
C LEU A 220 3.24 -3.63 2.94
N TRP A 221 3.38 -4.72 3.68
CA TRP A 221 2.78 -4.92 4.99
C TRP A 221 3.87 -5.21 6.02
N ILE A 222 4.05 -4.30 6.99
CA ILE A 222 5.04 -4.44 8.05
C ILE A 222 4.31 -4.73 9.37
N PRO A 223 4.64 -5.83 10.09
CA PRO A 223 4.08 -6.12 11.41
C PRO A 223 4.49 -5.06 12.44
N SER A 224 3.59 -4.73 13.36
CA SER A 224 3.73 -3.61 14.30
C SER A 224 4.23 -3.97 15.71
N HIS A 225 4.30 -5.26 16.06
CA HIS A 225 4.81 -5.71 17.37
C HIS A 225 6.35 -5.69 17.35
N ASP A 226 7.07 -5.56 18.46
CA ASP A 226 8.54 -5.36 18.49
C ASP A 226 9.08 -4.02 17.94
N ILE A 227 8.22 -3.00 17.81
CA ILE A 227 8.68 -1.62 17.70
C ILE A 227 8.97 -1.11 19.13
N GLU A 228 9.96 -1.69 19.80
CA GLU A 228 10.56 -1.05 20.97
C GLU A 228 11.53 0.03 20.49
N GLY A 229 11.30 1.27 20.92
CA GLY A 229 12.19 2.39 20.59
C GLY A 229 11.90 3.07 19.25
N LEU A 230 10.67 3.51 19.01
CA LEU A 230 10.42 4.49 17.95
C LEU A 230 10.92 5.85 18.43
N ALA A 231 12.19 6.14 18.12
CA ALA A 231 12.68 7.51 18.04
C ALA A 231 11.69 8.32 17.20
N THR A 232 11.36 9.49 17.73
CA THR A 232 10.54 10.54 17.13
C THR A 232 10.69 10.59 15.61
N ALA A 233 9.55 10.66 14.92
CA ALA A 233 9.46 10.88 13.48
C ALA A 233 10.25 12.13 13.06
N ALA A 234 11.52 11.95 12.72
CA ALA A 234 12.41 13.02 12.24
C ALA A 234 13.25 12.58 11.03
N ASP A 235 13.40 11.29 10.74
CA ASP A 235 14.21 10.84 9.60
C ASP A 235 13.35 10.28 8.47
N SER A 236 13.05 11.13 7.49
CA SER A 236 12.64 10.73 6.15
C SER A 236 13.75 10.02 5.34
N SER A 237 14.83 9.61 6.01
CA SER A 237 15.93 8.76 5.53
C SER A 237 16.02 7.41 6.25
N ALA A 238 15.17 7.14 7.25
CA ALA A 238 15.19 5.88 7.97
C ALA A 238 14.55 4.78 7.11
N GLY A 239 15.32 3.72 6.80
CA GLY A 239 14.82 2.50 6.16
C GLY A 239 13.69 1.83 6.95
N ILE A 240 13.18 0.72 6.44
CA ILE A 240 12.20 -0.08 7.18
C ILE A 240 12.84 -0.55 8.50
N PRO A 241 12.14 -0.52 9.66
CA PRO A 241 12.69 -1.03 10.91
C PRO A 241 13.27 -2.43 10.72
N CYS A 242 14.50 -2.64 11.20
CA CYS A 242 15.14 -3.95 11.17
C CYS A 242 14.36 -4.90 12.09
N ARG A 243 14.03 -6.10 11.59
CA ARG A 243 13.22 -7.09 12.32
C ARG A 243 13.78 -8.48 12.07
N GLU A 244 13.63 -9.35 13.06
CA GLU A 244 14.01 -10.74 12.92
C GLU A 244 13.05 -11.50 11.99
N GLY A 245 13.62 -12.40 11.19
CA GLY A 245 12.90 -13.28 10.27
C GLY A 245 12.98 -12.87 8.80
N PRO A 246 12.60 -13.77 7.88
CA PRO A 246 12.62 -13.48 6.45
C PRO A 246 11.54 -12.49 6.05
N TRP A 247 11.75 -11.84 4.91
CA TRP A 247 10.66 -11.22 4.16
C TRP A 247 9.94 -12.23 3.29
N ILE A 248 8.66 -11.97 3.02
CA ILE A 248 7.91 -12.67 1.97
C ILE A 248 7.64 -11.69 0.85
N VAL A 249 8.09 -12.00 -0.36
CA VAL A 249 7.83 -11.21 -1.55
C VAL A 249 6.96 -12.03 -2.49
N TYR A 250 5.85 -11.48 -2.94
CA TYR A 250 4.90 -12.13 -3.84
C TYR A 250 4.89 -11.45 -5.21
N ILE A 251 4.80 -12.26 -6.27
CA ILE A 251 4.62 -11.83 -7.66
C ILE A 251 3.32 -12.41 -8.20
N HIS A 252 2.40 -11.53 -8.60
CA HIS A 252 1.07 -11.94 -9.07
C HIS A 252 1.09 -12.61 -10.45
N GLY A 253 0.02 -13.37 -10.73
CA GLY A 253 -0.25 -14.01 -12.02
C GLY A 253 -0.86 -13.06 -13.07
N GLY A 254 -1.83 -13.56 -13.84
CA GLY A 254 -2.54 -12.76 -14.86
C GLY A 254 -1.97 -12.88 -16.29
N ALA A 255 -1.24 -13.96 -16.58
CA ALA A 255 -0.64 -14.24 -17.89
C ALA A 255 0.11 -13.04 -18.49
N TRP A 256 0.83 -12.29 -17.64
CA TRP A 256 1.53 -11.05 -17.96
C TRP A 256 0.70 -9.92 -18.55
N ARG A 257 -0.63 -10.02 -18.63
CA ARG A 257 -1.45 -9.10 -19.46
C ARG A 257 -2.79 -8.68 -18.85
N ASP A 258 -3.22 -9.37 -17.79
CA ASP A 258 -4.52 -9.14 -17.14
C ASP A 258 -4.43 -7.96 -16.16
N PRO A 259 -5.12 -6.83 -16.42
CA PRO A 259 -5.11 -5.66 -15.54
C PRO A 259 -5.97 -5.82 -14.28
N LEU A 260 -6.73 -6.91 -14.15
CA LEU A 260 -7.56 -7.19 -12.97
C LEU A 260 -6.81 -7.96 -11.89
N VAL A 261 -5.58 -8.41 -12.19
CA VAL A 261 -4.69 -9.07 -11.24
C VAL A 261 -3.50 -8.16 -10.99
N ASP A 262 -3.43 -7.57 -9.80
CA ASP A 262 -2.35 -6.69 -9.36
C ASP A 262 -1.83 -7.08 -7.96
N SER A 263 -0.93 -6.30 -7.38
CA SER A 263 -0.31 -6.55 -6.08
C SER A 263 -1.32 -6.72 -4.94
N SER A 264 -2.51 -6.12 -5.06
CA SER A 264 -3.57 -6.22 -4.05
C SER A 264 -4.22 -7.59 -4.00
N SER A 265 -4.05 -8.42 -5.05
CA SER A 265 -4.50 -9.82 -5.08
C SER A 265 -4.00 -10.65 -3.88
N PHE A 266 -2.85 -10.28 -3.32
CA PHE A 266 -2.23 -10.96 -2.19
C PHE A 266 -2.61 -10.39 -0.82
N GLU A 267 -3.37 -9.29 -0.75
CA GLU A 267 -3.64 -8.57 0.50
C GLU A 267 -4.28 -9.46 1.58
N ALA A 268 -5.27 -10.28 1.21
CA ALA A 268 -5.94 -11.16 2.14
C ALA A 268 -4.97 -12.18 2.76
N ALA A 269 -4.07 -12.76 1.95
CA ALA A 269 -3.04 -13.68 2.40
C ALA A 269 -1.99 -12.97 3.26
N ALA A 270 -1.53 -11.77 2.86
CA ALA A 270 -0.57 -10.98 3.62
C ALA A 270 -1.07 -10.65 5.03
N LEU A 271 -2.31 -10.14 5.15
CA LEU A 271 -2.91 -9.82 6.45
C LEU A 271 -3.09 -11.06 7.32
N ARG A 272 -3.55 -12.16 6.72
CA ARG A 272 -3.74 -13.42 7.44
C ARG A 272 -2.42 -14.05 7.89
N LEU A 273 -1.38 -13.95 7.08
CA LEU A 273 -0.04 -14.41 7.42
C LEU A 273 0.52 -13.64 8.62
N LEU A 274 0.44 -12.31 8.59
CA LEU A 274 0.89 -11.46 9.70
C LEU A 274 0.09 -11.69 10.99
N GLU A 275 -1.21 -11.98 10.89
CA GLU A 275 -2.02 -12.35 12.05
C GLU A 275 -1.54 -13.66 12.69
N ARG A 276 -1.14 -14.65 11.87
CA ARG A 276 -0.68 -15.96 12.33
C ARG A 276 0.70 -15.91 12.96
N THR A 277 1.63 -15.15 12.38
CA THR A 277 2.99 -14.98 12.92
C THR A 277 3.02 -14.19 14.23
N ARG A 278 1.92 -13.50 14.58
CA ARG A 278 1.77 -12.77 15.85
C ARG A 278 1.52 -13.68 17.07
N GLN A 279 1.19 -14.94 16.86
CA GLN A 279 0.88 -15.86 17.96
C GLN A 279 2.17 -16.25 18.70
N GLU A 280 2.17 -16.18 20.04
CA GLU A 280 3.34 -16.54 20.86
C GLU A 280 3.90 -17.92 20.48
N GLY A 281 5.23 -18.01 20.32
CA GLY A 281 5.93 -19.23 19.93
C GLY A 281 5.92 -19.55 18.44
N ARG A 282 5.45 -18.64 17.57
CA ARG A 282 5.58 -18.75 16.11
C ARG A 282 6.76 -17.94 15.57
N PRO A 283 7.35 -18.34 14.42
CA PRO A 283 8.46 -17.61 13.84
C PRO A 283 8.01 -16.28 13.26
N SER A 284 8.88 -15.28 13.41
CA SER A 284 8.64 -13.91 12.96
C SER A 284 8.81 -13.79 11.45
N VAL A 285 8.02 -12.89 10.85
CA VAL A 285 8.22 -12.39 9.50
C VAL A 285 8.55 -10.91 9.62
N ALA A 286 9.66 -10.50 8.99
CA ALA A 286 10.10 -9.12 9.03
C ALA A 286 9.20 -8.19 8.20
N GLY A 287 8.56 -8.72 7.17
CA GLY A 287 7.55 -8.01 6.39
C GLY A 287 7.07 -8.81 5.19
N VAL A 288 6.00 -8.32 4.58
CA VAL A 288 5.43 -8.86 3.35
C VAL A 288 5.44 -7.79 2.28
N ALA A 289 5.81 -8.15 1.05
CA ALA A 289 5.71 -7.29 -0.12
C ALA A 289 4.99 -8.01 -1.26
N SER A 290 4.23 -7.28 -2.06
CA SER A 290 3.58 -7.78 -3.28
C SER A 290 3.88 -6.84 -4.44
N LEU A 291 4.52 -7.35 -5.50
CA LEU A 291 5.05 -6.54 -6.60
C LEU A 291 4.07 -6.47 -7.78
N ASN A 292 3.85 -5.27 -8.33
CA ASN A 292 3.35 -5.08 -9.70
C ASN A 292 4.51 -5.05 -10.68
N TYR A 293 4.18 -5.31 -11.94
CA TYR A 293 5.07 -5.15 -13.10
C TYR A 293 4.24 -4.68 -14.31
N ARG A 294 4.86 -3.98 -15.27
CA ARG A 294 4.15 -3.56 -16.50
C ARG A 294 3.61 -4.78 -17.23
N LEU A 295 2.46 -4.62 -17.87
CA LEU A 295 1.73 -5.70 -18.52
C LEU A 295 1.92 -5.68 -20.04
N SER A 296 1.75 -6.84 -20.66
CA SER A 296 1.66 -7.01 -22.10
C SER A 296 0.29 -6.59 -22.61
N GLN A 297 0.20 -6.34 -23.90
CA GLN A 297 -1.07 -6.03 -24.57
C GLN A 297 -2.07 -7.19 -24.42
N HIS A 298 -3.34 -6.83 -24.20
CA HIS A 298 -4.47 -7.75 -24.22
C HIS A 298 -5.62 -7.15 -25.04
N PRO A 299 -5.55 -7.19 -26.39
CA PRO A 299 -6.55 -6.54 -27.24
C PRO A 299 -7.95 -7.15 -27.09
N LEU A 300 -8.03 -8.43 -26.73
CA LEU A 300 -9.29 -9.17 -26.54
C LEU A 300 -9.80 -9.18 -25.09
N HIS A 301 -9.27 -8.31 -24.22
CA HIS A 301 -9.76 -8.27 -22.83
C HIS A 301 -11.21 -7.75 -22.82
N PRO A 302 -12.17 -8.44 -22.16
CA PRO A 302 -13.59 -8.13 -22.30
C PRO A 302 -13.97 -6.71 -21.86
N THR A 303 -13.30 -6.18 -20.83
CA THR A 303 -13.63 -4.87 -20.23
C THR A 303 -12.52 -3.83 -20.30
N HIS A 304 -11.30 -4.22 -20.67
CA HIS A 304 -10.09 -3.39 -20.56
C HIS A 304 -9.10 -3.71 -21.69
N PRO A 305 -9.52 -3.63 -22.96
CA PRO A 305 -8.65 -3.95 -24.08
C PRO A 305 -7.39 -3.05 -24.07
N SER A 306 -6.23 -3.63 -24.32
CA SER A 306 -4.97 -2.90 -24.56
C SER A 306 -4.28 -3.46 -25.82
N PRO A 307 -4.07 -2.65 -26.87
CA PRO A 307 -4.53 -1.26 -27.01
C PRO A 307 -6.07 -1.16 -27.01
N PRO A 308 -6.64 0.02 -26.76
CA PRO A 308 -8.08 0.24 -26.84
C PRO A 308 -8.64 -0.10 -28.23
N HIS A 309 -9.93 -0.46 -28.29
CA HIS A 309 -10.61 -0.70 -29.58
C HIS A 309 -10.80 0.59 -30.40
N ASP A 310 -10.93 1.73 -29.72
CA ASP A 310 -10.95 3.04 -30.35
C ASP A 310 -9.51 3.44 -30.72
N PRO A 311 -9.17 3.59 -32.01
CA PRO A 311 -7.82 3.95 -32.44
C PRO A 311 -7.39 5.36 -32.03
N GLU A 312 -8.33 6.25 -31.71
CA GLU A 312 -8.04 7.61 -31.23
C GLU A 312 -7.78 7.66 -29.72
N ALA A 313 -8.14 6.59 -28.98
CA ALA A 313 -7.89 6.52 -27.56
C ALA A 313 -6.40 6.29 -27.27
N PRO A 314 -5.84 6.94 -26.23
CA PRO A 314 -4.41 6.85 -25.93
C PRO A 314 -4.01 5.42 -25.54
N VAL A 315 -2.88 4.96 -26.07
CA VAL A 315 -2.29 3.68 -25.69
C VAL A 315 -1.70 3.79 -24.28
N ASP A 316 -2.10 2.87 -23.42
CA ASP A 316 -1.56 2.78 -22.07
C ASP A 316 -0.14 2.19 -22.09
N ALA A 317 0.86 3.05 -21.89
CA ALA A 317 2.28 2.67 -21.88
C ALA A 317 2.64 1.66 -20.77
N ALA A 318 1.84 1.56 -19.70
CA ALA A 318 2.04 0.56 -18.66
C ALA A 318 1.64 -0.86 -19.14
N ARG A 319 0.90 -0.95 -20.26
CA ARG A 319 0.32 -2.18 -20.80
C ARG A 319 0.83 -2.52 -22.20
N THR A 320 2.08 -2.16 -22.49
CA THR A 320 2.80 -2.47 -23.74
C THR A 320 4.10 -3.24 -23.52
N ALA A 321 4.35 -3.75 -22.32
CA ALA A 321 5.58 -4.45 -21.98
C ALA A 321 5.75 -5.76 -22.77
N LYS A 322 7.01 -6.08 -23.10
CA LYS A 322 7.41 -7.37 -23.67
C LYS A 322 8.65 -7.87 -22.95
N HIS A 323 8.80 -9.18 -22.82
CA HIS A 323 10.00 -9.78 -22.25
C HIS A 323 11.27 -9.18 -22.91
N PRO A 324 12.26 -8.72 -22.12
CA PRO A 324 12.42 -8.92 -20.67
C PRO A 324 11.82 -7.83 -19.75
N ASP A 325 10.96 -6.91 -20.23
CA ASP A 325 10.39 -5.81 -19.42
C ASP A 325 9.77 -6.27 -18.10
N HIS A 326 8.99 -7.36 -18.11
CA HIS A 326 8.30 -7.87 -16.92
C HIS A 326 9.29 -8.27 -15.83
N ILE A 327 10.32 -9.05 -16.18
CA ILE A 327 11.35 -9.46 -15.22
C ILE A 327 12.24 -8.28 -14.82
N CYS A 328 12.55 -7.37 -15.74
CA CYS A 328 13.29 -6.15 -15.41
C CYS A 328 12.55 -5.29 -14.38
N ASP A 329 11.23 -5.20 -14.45
CA ASP A 329 10.40 -4.50 -13.46
C ASP A 329 10.42 -5.23 -12.09
N VAL A 330 10.27 -6.56 -12.08
CA VAL A 330 10.40 -7.37 -10.85
C VAL A 330 11.76 -7.19 -10.18
N LEU A 331 12.84 -7.24 -10.96
CA LEU A 331 14.21 -7.04 -10.44
C LEU A 331 14.41 -5.63 -9.89
N LYS A 332 13.88 -4.59 -10.55
CA LYS A 332 13.89 -3.22 -9.99
C LYS A 332 13.12 -3.14 -8.67
N GLY A 333 11.98 -3.80 -8.56
CA GLY A 333 11.20 -3.94 -7.33
C GLY A 333 12.01 -4.60 -6.19
N LEU A 334 12.67 -5.73 -6.48
CA LEU A 334 13.55 -6.41 -5.51
C LEU A 334 14.75 -5.54 -5.10
N SER A 335 15.37 -4.83 -6.04
CA SER A 335 16.46 -3.90 -5.74
C SER A 335 15.99 -2.75 -4.85
N TYR A 336 14.77 -2.24 -5.06
CA TYR A 336 14.18 -1.24 -4.18
C TYR A 336 13.96 -1.79 -2.76
N LEU A 337 13.41 -3.00 -2.61
CA LEU A 337 13.25 -3.66 -1.31
C LEU A 337 14.60 -3.83 -0.59
N LYS A 338 15.66 -4.20 -1.31
CA LYS A 338 17.02 -4.23 -0.77
C LYS A 338 17.49 -2.85 -0.29
N LYS A 339 17.31 -1.80 -1.10
CA LYS A 339 17.73 -0.43 -0.77
C LYS A 339 17.08 0.12 0.48
N ILE A 340 15.83 -0.25 0.76
CA ILE A 340 15.09 0.19 1.96
C ILE A 340 15.33 -0.72 3.18
N GLY A 341 16.23 -1.71 3.07
CA GLY A 341 16.64 -2.59 4.15
C GLY A 341 15.75 -3.82 4.38
N ALA A 342 14.78 -4.10 3.50
CA ALA A 342 13.86 -5.23 3.69
C ALA A 342 14.59 -6.58 3.61
N LEU A 343 15.42 -6.79 2.59
CA LEU A 343 15.92 -8.13 2.27
C LEU A 343 17.14 -8.58 3.09
N GLY A 344 17.57 -7.82 4.11
CA GLY A 344 18.86 -8.02 4.79
C GLY A 344 19.03 -9.34 5.55
N MET A 345 17.95 -10.02 5.92
CA MET A 345 17.98 -11.36 6.55
C MET A 345 17.55 -12.48 5.57
N GLY A 346 17.53 -12.18 4.28
CA GLY A 346 16.98 -13.07 3.27
C GLY A 346 15.46 -13.00 3.15
N TYR A 347 14.94 -13.68 2.13
CA TYR A 347 13.53 -13.65 1.81
C TYR A 347 13.05 -14.90 1.05
N ILE A 348 11.75 -15.13 1.16
CA ILE A 348 10.98 -16.12 0.43
C ILE A 348 10.33 -15.39 -0.76
N LEU A 349 10.58 -15.87 -1.98
CA LEU A 349 9.96 -15.33 -3.19
C LEU A 349 8.87 -16.27 -3.68
N ALA A 350 7.61 -15.85 -3.52
CA ALA A 350 6.44 -16.58 -3.98
C ALA A 350 5.94 -15.99 -5.30
N GLY A 351 5.45 -16.85 -6.19
CA GLY A 351 4.82 -16.41 -7.43
C GLY A 351 3.69 -17.33 -7.84
N HIS A 352 2.61 -16.75 -8.37
CA HIS A 352 1.46 -17.49 -8.89
C HIS A 352 1.42 -17.48 -10.41
N SER A 353 1.15 -18.62 -11.05
CA SER A 353 0.99 -18.70 -12.51
C SER A 353 2.22 -18.17 -13.25
N CYS A 354 2.08 -17.16 -14.12
CA CYS A 354 3.21 -16.45 -14.71
C CYS A 354 4.12 -15.74 -13.70
N GLY A 355 3.60 -15.35 -12.54
CA GLY A 355 4.38 -14.84 -11.41
C GLY A 355 5.34 -15.89 -10.85
N ALA A 356 4.98 -17.18 -10.90
CA ALA A 356 5.91 -18.26 -10.55
C ALA A 356 7.09 -18.32 -11.52
N MET A 357 6.84 -18.14 -12.83
CA MET A 357 7.90 -18.02 -13.83
C MET A 357 8.82 -16.84 -13.53
N LEU A 358 8.24 -15.67 -13.23
CA LEU A 358 8.99 -14.46 -12.89
C LEU A 358 9.83 -14.65 -11.60
N ALA A 359 9.31 -15.38 -10.61
CA ALA A 359 10.05 -15.70 -9.38
C ALA A 359 11.32 -16.51 -9.68
N PHE A 360 11.23 -17.53 -10.54
CA PHE A 360 12.41 -18.27 -10.98
C PHE A 360 13.34 -17.44 -11.86
N GLN A 361 12.80 -16.62 -12.77
CA GLN A 361 13.61 -15.70 -13.58
C GLN A 361 14.41 -14.70 -12.74
N ALA A 362 13.90 -14.30 -11.57
CA ALA A 362 14.62 -13.44 -10.64
C ALA A 362 15.85 -14.16 -10.00
N ALA A 363 15.82 -15.49 -9.93
CA ALA A 363 16.94 -16.31 -9.46
C ALA A 363 17.91 -16.74 -10.57
N MET A 364 17.52 -16.65 -11.86
CA MET A 364 18.41 -16.90 -13.00
C MET A 364 19.56 -15.88 -13.08
N ASP A 365 20.57 -16.14 -13.92
CA ASP A 365 21.64 -15.18 -14.21
C ASP A 365 21.05 -13.89 -14.81
N GLN A 366 21.36 -12.76 -14.18
CA GLN A 366 20.87 -11.44 -14.57
C GLN A 366 21.43 -10.97 -15.92
N THR A 367 22.55 -11.54 -16.37
CA THR A 367 23.11 -11.25 -17.70
C THR A 367 22.14 -11.61 -18.83
N ARG A 368 21.17 -12.50 -18.57
CA ARG A 368 20.08 -12.87 -19.49
C ARG A 368 19.13 -11.72 -19.81
N TRP A 369 18.99 -10.72 -18.93
CA TRP A 369 17.90 -9.73 -18.99
C TRP A 369 18.31 -8.36 -19.51
N ALA A 370 19.56 -8.18 -19.97
CA ALA A 370 20.10 -6.90 -20.42
C ALA A 370 19.87 -5.74 -19.43
N LEU A 371 19.78 -6.06 -18.12
CA LEU A 371 19.54 -5.11 -17.05
C LEU A 371 20.84 -4.32 -16.76
N ASP A 372 20.70 -3.07 -16.34
CA ASP A 372 21.84 -2.24 -15.93
C ASP A 372 22.61 -2.92 -14.79
N ARG A 373 23.92 -3.14 -15.00
CA ARG A 373 24.83 -3.79 -14.04
C ARG A 373 25.01 -2.99 -12.74
N THR A 374 24.55 -1.74 -12.69
CA THR A 374 24.53 -0.95 -11.46
C THR A 374 23.46 -1.41 -10.45
N ILE A 375 22.48 -2.22 -10.87
CA ILE A 375 21.40 -2.69 -10.00
C ILE A 375 21.94 -3.80 -9.10
N SER A 376 22.18 -3.46 -7.83
CA SER A 376 22.49 -4.45 -6.81
C SER A 376 21.23 -5.24 -6.44
N LEU A 377 21.32 -6.56 -6.56
CA LEU A 377 20.25 -7.50 -6.26
C LEU A 377 20.68 -8.46 -5.17
N GLU A 378 19.70 -9.04 -4.50
CA GLU A 378 19.84 -10.17 -3.60
C GLU A 378 18.90 -11.24 -4.13
N LYS A 379 19.35 -12.49 -4.20
CA LYS A 379 18.53 -13.61 -4.68
C LYS A 379 17.80 -14.25 -3.51
N PRO A 380 16.61 -14.84 -3.73
CA PRO A 380 15.85 -15.44 -2.64
C PRO A 380 16.54 -16.70 -2.13
N GLN A 381 16.32 -17.08 -0.87
CA GLN A 381 16.77 -18.36 -0.33
C GLN A 381 15.76 -19.47 -0.65
N VAL A 382 14.49 -19.09 -0.76
CA VAL A 382 13.37 -20.00 -1.03
C VAL A 382 12.51 -19.44 -2.15
N ILE A 383 12.14 -20.29 -3.11
CA ILE A 383 11.12 -19.99 -4.11
C ILE A 383 9.89 -20.86 -3.87
N VAL A 384 8.71 -20.24 -3.85
CA VAL A 384 7.41 -20.92 -3.78
C VAL A 384 6.64 -20.67 -5.08
N GLY A 385 6.61 -21.68 -5.95
CA GLY A 385 5.87 -21.65 -7.21
C GLY A 385 4.46 -22.20 -7.05
N LEU A 386 3.45 -21.36 -7.24
CA LEU A 386 2.04 -21.66 -7.03
C LEU A 386 1.31 -21.74 -8.39
N ASN A 387 0.73 -22.90 -8.71
CA ASN A 387 0.03 -23.14 -9.97
C ASN A 387 0.81 -22.63 -11.20
N GLY A 388 2.12 -22.89 -11.25
CA GLY A 388 3.08 -22.09 -12.01
C GLY A 388 3.35 -22.53 -13.44
N LEU A 389 3.81 -21.58 -14.27
CA LEU A 389 4.33 -21.83 -15.61
C LEU A 389 5.87 -21.96 -15.57
N TYR A 390 6.43 -23.03 -16.13
CA TYR A 390 7.88 -23.29 -16.08
C TYR A 390 8.50 -23.72 -17.42
N ASP A 391 7.68 -24.08 -18.41
CA ASP A 391 8.05 -24.52 -19.77
C ASP A 391 6.95 -24.09 -20.76
N LEU A 392 7.17 -22.95 -21.43
CA LEU A 392 6.28 -22.38 -22.43
C LEU A 392 6.21 -23.21 -23.73
N PRO A 393 7.33 -23.68 -24.31
CA PRO A 393 7.29 -24.51 -25.51
C PRO A 393 6.36 -25.72 -25.39
N ARG A 394 6.27 -26.33 -24.20
CA ARG A 394 5.36 -27.46 -23.96
C ARG A 394 3.90 -27.13 -24.23
N PHE A 395 3.37 -26.06 -23.65
CA PHE A 395 1.96 -25.69 -23.80
C PHE A 395 1.56 -25.36 -25.23
N LEU A 396 2.51 -24.79 -25.98
CA LEU A 396 2.26 -24.31 -27.34
C LEU A 396 2.36 -25.41 -28.37
N LEU A 397 3.32 -26.32 -28.19
CA LEU A 397 3.59 -27.36 -29.17
C LEU A 397 2.83 -28.66 -28.87
N ARG A 398 2.61 -28.96 -27.59
CA ARG A 398 2.02 -30.21 -27.10
C ARG A 398 1.26 -29.96 -25.79
N PRO A 399 0.14 -29.19 -25.82
CA PRO A 399 -0.71 -29.05 -24.64
C PRO A 399 -1.18 -30.43 -24.18
N ASP A 400 -1.33 -30.60 -22.88
CA ASP A 400 -1.88 -31.84 -22.35
C ASP A 400 -3.35 -31.97 -22.77
N GLU A 401 -3.82 -33.21 -22.93
CA GLU A 401 -5.19 -33.47 -23.44
C GLU A 401 -6.26 -32.74 -22.61
N THR A 402 -6.07 -32.67 -21.29
CA THR A 402 -6.95 -32.00 -20.33
C THR A 402 -7.05 -30.49 -20.54
N HIS A 403 -6.11 -29.88 -21.27
CA HIS A 403 -6.02 -28.44 -21.51
C HIS A 403 -5.85 -28.10 -22.99
N SER A 404 -6.21 -29.02 -23.88
CA SER A 404 -6.09 -28.84 -25.33
C SER A 404 -6.88 -27.63 -25.85
N ASP A 405 -8.06 -27.36 -25.27
CA ASP A 405 -8.90 -26.20 -25.60
C ASP A 405 -8.25 -24.85 -25.25
N MET A 406 -7.25 -24.84 -24.37
CA MET A 406 -6.53 -23.63 -23.95
C MET A 406 -5.40 -23.23 -24.91
N ALA A 407 -5.05 -24.08 -25.88
CA ALA A 407 -3.94 -23.84 -26.80
C ALA A 407 -3.99 -22.46 -27.52
N PRO A 408 -5.16 -21.97 -28.00
CA PRO A 408 -5.23 -20.63 -28.60
C PRO A 408 -4.92 -19.51 -27.60
N ILE A 409 -5.33 -19.68 -26.34
CA ILE A 409 -5.09 -18.71 -25.28
C ILE A 409 -3.61 -18.70 -24.90
N TYR A 410 -2.98 -19.88 -24.81
CA TYR A 410 -1.54 -20.05 -24.57
C TYR A 410 -0.71 -19.35 -25.64
N ASP A 411 -1.05 -19.56 -26.91
CA ASP A 411 -0.38 -18.91 -28.05
C ASP A 411 -0.53 -17.39 -27.98
N ALA A 412 -1.75 -16.90 -27.73
CA ALA A 412 -2.03 -15.48 -27.67
C ALA A 412 -1.25 -14.75 -26.58
N PHE A 413 -1.22 -15.25 -25.33
CA PHE A 413 -0.46 -14.56 -24.28
C PHE A 413 1.05 -14.73 -24.45
N THR A 414 1.52 -15.87 -24.97
CA THR A 414 2.96 -16.09 -25.14
C THR A 414 3.51 -15.17 -26.21
N ARG A 415 2.82 -15.04 -27.35
CA ARG A 415 3.20 -14.08 -28.40
C ARG A 415 3.07 -12.64 -27.95
N GLY A 416 2.05 -12.34 -27.16
CA GLY A 416 1.84 -11.01 -26.58
C GLY A 416 3.01 -10.59 -25.66
N ALA A 417 3.43 -11.49 -24.77
CA ALA A 417 4.46 -11.21 -23.78
C ALA A 417 5.89 -11.37 -24.31
N PHE A 418 6.18 -12.40 -25.10
CA PHE A 418 7.55 -12.76 -25.51
C PHE A 418 7.85 -12.51 -27.00
N GLY A 419 6.86 -12.09 -27.78
CA GLY A 419 7.02 -11.93 -29.23
C GLY A 419 6.92 -13.26 -29.98
N GLN A 420 7.37 -13.26 -31.24
CA GLN A 420 7.18 -14.39 -32.16
C GLN A 420 8.29 -15.45 -32.10
N ASP A 421 9.41 -15.12 -31.44
CA ASP A 421 10.61 -15.94 -31.44
C ASP A 421 10.53 -17.06 -30.40
N LYS A 422 10.55 -18.31 -30.88
CA LYS A 422 10.44 -19.50 -30.03
C LYS A 422 11.69 -19.73 -29.17
N GLU A 423 12.85 -19.27 -29.62
CA GLU A 423 14.08 -19.38 -28.84
C GLU A 423 14.00 -18.46 -27.62
N VAL A 424 13.40 -17.27 -27.76
CA VAL A 424 13.12 -16.37 -26.62
C VAL A 424 12.17 -17.04 -25.62
N TRP A 425 11.14 -17.74 -26.11
CA TRP A 425 10.20 -18.46 -25.24
C TRP A 425 10.92 -19.53 -24.42
N ALA A 426 11.78 -20.31 -25.06
CA ALA A 426 12.56 -21.35 -24.40
C ALA A 426 13.58 -20.76 -23.42
N SER A 427 14.37 -19.77 -23.84
CA SER A 427 15.42 -19.17 -23.01
C SER A 427 14.90 -18.44 -21.78
N ALA A 428 13.65 -17.96 -21.84
CA ALA A 428 12.98 -17.33 -20.72
C ALA A 428 12.53 -18.33 -19.64
N CYS A 429 12.39 -19.63 -19.98
CA CYS A 429 11.86 -20.64 -19.08
C CYS A 429 12.87 -21.06 -17.99
N PRO A 430 12.41 -21.27 -16.75
CA PRO A 430 13.24 -21.84 -15.68
C PRO A 430 13.86 -23.19 -16.05
N THR A 431 13.15 -23.98 -16.86
CA THR A 431 13.61 -25.28 -17.36
C THR A 431 14.76 -25.20 -18.39
N ALA A 432 15.15 -24.00 -18.82
CA ALA A 432 16.32 -23.77 -19.66
C ALA A 432 17.62 -23.58 -18.87
N VAL A 433 17.56 -23.46 -17.54
CA VAL A 433 18.75 -23.35 -16.70
C VAL A 433 19.46 -24.69 -16.62
N GLU A 434 20.73 -24.73 -17.01
CA GLU A 434 21.48 -25.98 -16.96
C GLU A 434 22.04 -26.28 -15.56
N ASP A 435 22.50 -25.24 -14.86
CA ASP A 435 23.10 -25.37 -13.55
C ASP A 435 22.53 -24.31 -12.60
N TRP A 436 21.49 -24.70 -11.85
CA TRP A 436 20.90 -23.86 -10.82
C TRP A 436 21.86 -23.58 -9.65
N GLY A 437 22.87 -24.43 -9.41
CA GLY A 437 23.86 -24.16 -8.37
C GLY A 437 24.79 -23.00 -8.76
N ALA A 438 25.10 -22.86 -10.05
CA ALA A 438 25.87 -21.75 -10.58
C ALA A 438 25.04 -20.47 -10.74
N GLU A 439 23.82 -20.58 -11.28
CA GLU A 439 22.95 -19.40 -11.46
C GLU A 439 22.34 -18.92 -10.14
N TRP A 440 22.05 -19.81 -9.18
CA TRP A 440 21.39 -19.48 -7.92
C TRP A 440 22.10 -20.11 -6.69
N PRO A 441 23.33 -19.65 -6.37
CA PRO A 441 24.14 -20.22 -5.28
C PRO A 441 23.55 -19.97 -3.87
N GLU A 442 22.75 -18.91 -3.71
CA GLU A 442 22.03 -18.59 -2.48
C GLU A 442 20.82 -19.49 -2.24
N GLY A 443 20.36 -20.18 -3.30
CA GLY A 443 19.18 -21.03 -3.24
C GLY A 443 19.34 -22.18 -2.25
N ARG A 444 18.28 -22.43 -1.49
CA ARG A 444 18.22 -23.50 -0.48
C ARG A 444 17.04 -24.42 -0.70
N LYS A 445 15.87 -23.86 -1.00
CA LYS A 445 14.65 -24.65 -1.13
C LYS A 445 13.74 -24.14 -2.25
N VAL A 446 13.07 -25.08 -2.90
CA VAL A 446 11.99 -24.83 -3.85
C VAL A 446 10.76 -25.58 -3.37
N VAL A 447 9.65 -24.88 -3.24
CA VAL A 447 8.33 -25.47 -3.06
C VAL A 447 7.53 -25.28 -4.34
N LEU A 448 7.10 -26.39 -4.95
CA LEU A 448 6.17 -26.38 -6.06
C LEU A 448 4.81 -26.83 -5.55
N SER A 449 3.81 -25.95 -5.66
CA SER A 449 2.45 -26.26 -5.30
C SER A 449 1.52 -26.10 -6.48
N GLN A 450 0.75 -27.16 -6.76
CA GLN A 450 -0.11 -27.23 -7.93
C GLN A 450 -1.42 -27.93 -7.57
N SER A 451 -2.53 -27.34 -8.00
CA SER A 451 -3.83 -28.01 -7.91
C SER A 451 -4.02 -28.99 -9.06
N HIS A 452 -4.52 -30.19 -8.76
CA HIS A 452 -4.92 -31.18 -9.76
C HIS A 452 -6.23 -30.81 -10.47
N THR A 453 -7.00 -29.87 -9.93
CA THR A 453 -8.23 -29.33 -10.53
C THR A 453 -8.03 -27.96 -11.16
N ASP A 454 -6.77 -27.54 -11.34
CA ASP A 454 -6.42 -26.33 -12.08
C ASP A 454 -6.89 -26.47 -13.54
N GLU A 455 -7.69 -25.51 -13.98
CA GLU A 455 -8.30 -25.46 -15.30
C GLU A 455 -7.50 -24.64 -16.32
N LEU A 456 -6.46 -23.92 -15.88
CA LEU A 456 -5.66 -23.03 -16.72
C LEU A 456 -4.21 -23.49 -16.88
N VAL A 457 -3.66 -24.21 -15.91
CA VAL A 457 -2.27 -24.68 -15.90
C VAL A 457 -2.25 -26.18 -15.58
N PRO A 458 -1.94 -27.06 -16.56
CA PRO A 458 -1.83 -28.48 -16.29
C PRO A 458 -0.67 -28.82 -15.35
N TYR A 459 -0.92 -29.87 -14.58
CA TYR A 459 0.00 -30.42 -13.60
C TYR A 459 1.38 -30.81 -14.18
N SER A 460 1.47 -31.13 -15.47
CA SER A 460 2.73 -31.52 -16.12
C SER A 460 3.82 -30.44 -16.08
N GLN A 461 3.47 -29.17 -15.89
CA GLN A 461 4.44 -28.11 -15.64
C GLN A 461 5.21 -28.35 -14.35
N THR A 462 4.47 -28.62 -13.27
CA THR A 462 5.02 -28.87 -11.95
C THR A 462 5.83 -30.14 -11.95
N GLU A 463 5.35 -31.22 -12.59
CA GLU A 463 6.11 -32.46 -12.75
C GLU A 463 7.43 -32.22 -13.48
N ARG A 464 7.39 -31.49 -14.60
CA ARG A 464 8.61 -31.20 -15.37
C ARG A 464 9.58 -30.32 -14.60
N MET A 465 9.10 -29.28 -13.92
CA MET A 465 9.97 -28.40 -13.15
C MET A 465 10.62 -29.16 -12.00
N LYS A 466 9.86 -30.00 -11.29
CA LYS A 466 10.38 -30.89 -10.25
C LYS A 466 11.44 -31.84 -10.82
N LEU A 467 11.15 -32.50 -11.93
CA LEU A 467 12.10 -33.41 -12.58
C LEU A 467 13.37 -32.66 -13.01
N HIS A 468 13.22 -31.47 -13.58
CA HIS A 468 14.34 -30.63 -14.01
C HIS A 468 15.25 -30.24 -12.82
N LEU A 469 14.67 -29.81 -11.70
CA LEU A 469 15.42 -29.43 -10.50
C LEU A 469 16.10 -30.62 -9.79
N THR A 470 15.50 -31.83 -9.86
CA THR A 470 15.97 -33.03 -9.14
C THR A 470 16.87 -33.95 -9.97
N SER A 471 16.77 -33.91 -11.29
CA SER A 471 17.53 -34.81 -12.20
C SER A 471 19.01 -34.46 -12.34
N ARG A 472 19.43 -33.26 -11.91
CA ARG A 472 20.81 -32.80 -12.03
C ARG A 472 21.50 -32.83 -10.66
N ALA A 473 22.52 -33.66 -10.53
CA ALA A 473 23.24 -33.95 -9.28
C ALA A 473 23.99 -32.75 -8.64
N ALA A 474 24.02 -31.59 -9.29
CA ALA A 474 24.81 -30.42 -8.89
C ALA A 474 24.04 -29.38 -8.05
N THR A 475 22.71 -29.51 -7.88
CA THR A 475 21.93 -28.51 -7.15
C THR A 475 21.90 -28.83 -5.65
N ARG A 476 22.21 -27.85 -4.79
CA ARG A 476 22.00 -27.93 -3.32
C ARG A 476 20.55 -27.68 -2.91
N LEU A 477 19.65 -27.56 -3.90
CA LEU A 477 18.26 -27.17 -3.70
C LEU A 477 17.44 -28.33 -3.15
N LYS A 478 16.82 -28.13 -1.98
CA LYS A 478 15.77 -29.02 -1.50
C LYS A 478 14.49 -28.76 -2.29
N VAL A 479 14.05 -29.72 -3.10
CA VAL A 479 12.81 -29.60 -3.87
C VAL A 479 11.69 -30.32 -3.15
N GLN A 480 10.62 -29.61 -2.84
CA GLN A 480 9.42 -30.12 -2.21
C GLN A 480 8.22 -29.84 -3.10
N GLU A 481 7.34 -30.83 -3.22
CA GLU A 481 6.04 -30.65 -3.83
C GLU A 481 4.97 -30.64 -2.75
N VAL A 482 4.03 -29.70 -2.84
CA VAL A 482 2.92 -29.56 -1.90
C VAL A 482 1.62 -29.55 -2.69
N ALA A 483 0.73 -30.51 -2.42
CA ALA A 483 -0.58 -30.54 -3.07
C ALA A 483 -1.35 -29.25 -2.76
N ALA A 484 -1.99 -28.68 -3.78
CA ALA A 484 -2.97 -27.62 -3.62
C ALA A 484 -4.35 -28.07 -4.10
N THR A 485 -5.37 -27.29 -3.77
CA THR A 485 -6.76 -27.59 -4.11
C THR A 485 -7.44 -26.43 -4.85
N GLY A 486 -8.58 -26.72 -5.47
CA GLY A 486 -9.43 -25.71 -6.11
C GLY A 486 -8.96 -25.32 -7.52
N LYS A 487 -9.65 -24.36 -8.11
CA LYS A 487 -9.35 -23.80 -9.43
C LYS A 487 -8.12 -22.91 -9.42
N HIS A 488 -7.60 -22.60 -10.60
CA HIS A 488 -6.38 -21.80 -10.78
C HIS A 488 -6.36 -20.52 -9.95
N ASN A 489 -7.52 -19.84 -9.92
CA ASN A 489 -7.71 -18.57 -9.24
C ASN A 489 -8.36 -18.65 -7.86
N GLU A 490 -8.79 -19.83 -7.41
CA GLU A 490 -9.39 -19.99 -6.08
C GLU A 490 -8.34 -19.93 -4.96
N MET A 491 -7.09 -20.27 -5.28
CA MET A 491 -5.96 -20.26 -4.34
C MET A 491 -5.69 -18.89 -3.68
N TRP A 492 -6.06 -17.79 -4.34
CA TRP A 492 -5.98 -16.43 -3.77
C TRP A 492 -7.32 -15.92 -3.24
N GLN A 493 -8.43 -16.54 -3.63
CA GLN A 493 -9.76 -16.26 -3.07
C GLN A 493 -9.93 -16.87 -1.67
N SER A 494 -9.27 -18.00 -1.39
CA SER A 494 -9.19 -18.62 -0.06
C SER A 494 -7.75 -18.61 0.43
N PRO A 495 -7.34 -17.62 1.25
CA PRO A 495 -5.94 -17.43 1.63
C PRO A 495 -5.38 -18.53 2.54
N GLU A 496 -6.21 -19.41 3.11
CA GLU A 496 -5.80 -20.39 4.13
C GLU A 496 -4.70 -21.34 3.65
N GLU A 497 -4.86 -21.96 2.48
CA GLU A 497 -3.90 -22.94 1.95
C GLU A 497 -2.58 -22.25 1.60
N LEU A 498 -2.65 -21.10 0.92
CA LEU A 498 -1.51 -20.26 0.60
C LEU A 498 -0.74 -19.82 1.85
N VAL A 499 -1.45 -19.37 2.88
CA VAL A 499 -0.85 -18.96 4.16
C VAL A 499 -0.21 -20.15 4.87
N GLN A 500 -0.82 -21.34 4.84
CA GLN A 500 -0.21 -22.54 5.43
C GLN A 500 1.10 -22.92 4.74
N ILE A 501 1.14 -22.88 3.41
CA ILE A 501 2.36 -23.15 2.64
C ILE A 501 3.45 -22.16 3.04
N LEU A 502 3.16 -20.86 3.01
CA LEU A 502 4.14 -19.83 3.32
C LEU A 502 4.61 -19.85 4.79
N LEU A 503 3.71 -20.14 5.74
CA LEU A 503 4.07 -20.27 7.15
C LEU A 503 5.04 -21.43 7.39
N ALA A 504 4.84 -22.58 6.72
CA ALA A 504 5.77 -23.70 6.83
C ALA A 504 7.17 -23.33 6.31
N GLU A 505 7.25 -22.48 5.29
CA GLU A 505 8.52 -21.97 4.77
C GLU A 505 9.18 -20.98 5.73
N VAL A 506 8.41 -20.09 6.35
CA VAL A 506 8.90 -19.21 7.43
C VAL A 506 9.43 -20.03 8.61
N GLU A 507 8.68 -21.06 9.04
CA GLU A 507 9.05 -21.93 10.16
C GLU A 507 10.34 -22.71 9.93
N SER A 508 10.61 -23.07 8.68
CA SER A 508 11.84 -23.78 8.31
C SER A 508 12.98 -22.86 7.87
N PHE A 509 12.76 -21.55 7.74
CA PHE A 509 13.71 -20.63 7.12
C PHE A 509 15.06 -20.56 7.85
N GLU A 510 15.04 -20.45 9.18
CA GLU A 510 16.27 -20.37 10.00
C GLU A 510 17.13 -21.64 9.91
N GLN A 511 16.52 -22.79 9.59
CA GLN A 511 17.22 -24.08 9.46
C GLN A 511 17.94 -24.22 8.10
N LEU A 512 17.82 -23.23 7.20
CA LEU A 512 18.42 -23.23 5.87
C LEU A 512 19.80 -22.51 5.82
N HIS A 513 20.21 -21.87 6.92
CA HIS A 513 21.55 -21.32 7.15
C HIS A 513 22.51 -22.40 7.64
#